data_AF-A0AAV9EXD0-F1
#
_entry.id   AF-A0AAV9EXD0-F1
#
_cell.length_a   1.000
_cell.length_b   1.000
_cell.length_c   1.000
_cell.angle_alpha   90.00
_cell.angle_beta   90.00
_cell.angle_gamma   90.00
#
_symmetry.space_group_name_H-M   'P 1'
#
loop_
_entity.id
_entity.type
_entity.pdbx_description
1 polymer ?
#
loop_
_entity_poly.entity_id
_entity_poly.type
_entity_poly.pdbx_seq_one_letter_code
_entity_poly.pdbx_strand_id
1 'polypeptide(L)'
;MFDRPVPLLRGPIRAGPSDDPSMGPFVLAFRGPESWRSAFLATESKIIEQCEAGARMGCSISASKKCKPPWWKMLFGTNPGDIDERKRCEEREMSSCLEASKESCKKFAHEKCLPAFPRCKDRIHQAGGSFEIPIYQLPDRSKIICRQPQA
;
A
#
# COMPACT_ATOMS: atom_id res chain seq x y z
N MET A 1 -10.50 -20.76 -31.66
CA MET A 1 -9.52 -21.47 -30.81
C MET A 1 -8.60 -20.39 -30.26
N PHE A 2 -8.60 -20.15 -28.95
CA PHE A 2 -7.71 -19.14 -28.36
C PHE A 2 -6.28 -19.68 -28.35
N ASP A 3 -5.31 -18.82 -28.67
CA ASP A 3 -3.91 -19.16 -28.50
C ASP A 3 -3.65 -19.54 -27.05
N ARG A 4 -2.87 -20.62 -26.85
CA ARG A 4 -2.50 -21.02 -25.50
C ARG A 4 -1.72 -19.87 -24.85
N PRO A 5 -2.00 -19.54 -23.57
CA PRO A 5 -1.26 -18.51 -22.88
C PRO A 5 0.24 -18.82 -22.94
N VAL A 6 1.02 -17.84 -23.37
CA VAL A 6 2.48 -17.96 -23.45
C VAL A 6 2.99 -18.28 -22.05
N PRO A 7 3.75 -19.37 -21.85
CA PRO A 7 4.26 -19.72 -20.54
C PRO A 7 5.15 -18.60 -20.02
N LEU A 8 5.00 -18.26 -18.73
CA LEU A 8 5.81 -17.22 -18.09
C LEU A 8 7.29 -17.56 -18.25
N LEU A 9 8.09 -16.58 -18.68
CA LEU A 9 9.53 -16.75 -18.92
C LEU A 9 10.29 -17.24 -17.67
N ARG A 10 9.72 -17.04 -16.47
CA ARG A 10 10.18 -17.63 -15.22
C ARG A 10 8.98 -18.02 -14.35
N GLY A 11 9.07 -19.21 -13.75
CA GLY A 11 8.16 -19.61 -12.70
C GLY A 11 8.46 -18.89 -11.38
N PRO A 12 7.56 -18.96 -10.39
CA PRO A 12 7.82 -18.47 -9.04
C PRO A 12 9.06 -19.13 -8.43
N ILE A 13 9.83 -18.39 -7.64
CA ILE A 13 11.02 -18.91 -6.96
C ILE A 13 10.58 -19.61 -5.69
N ARG A 14 10.96 -20.89 -5.56
CA ARG A 14 10.62 -21.70 -4.39
C ARG A 14 11.40 -21.25 -3.16
N ALA A 15 10.72 -21.25 -2.02
CA ALA A 15 11.35 -21.06 -0.72
C ALA A 15 12.35 -22.20 -0.43
N GLY A 16 13.49 -21.86 0.14
CA GLY A 16 14.52 -22.81 0.56
C GLY A 16 14.37 -23.22 2.04
N PRO A 17 15.17 -24.19 2.51
CA PRO A 17 15.10 -24.68 3.90
C PRO A 17 15.41 -23.62 4.98
N SER A 18 16.07 -22.52 4.61
CA SER A 18 16.40 -21.41 5.50
C SER A 18 15.34 -20.30 5.57
N ASP A 19 14.31 -20.41 4.73
CA ASP A 19 13.21 -19.47 4.66
C ASP A 19 12.10 -19.88 5.64
N ASP A 20 11.29 -18.92 6.04
CA ASP A 20 10.19 -19.16 6.97
C ASP A 20 9.07 -19.94 6.27
N PRO A 21 8.77 -21.19 6.67
CA PRO A 21 7.75 -22.00 6.03
C PRO A 21 6.33 -21.43 6.20
N SER A 22 6.09 -20.56 7.20
CA SER A 22 4.78 -19.91 7.40
C SER A 22 4.45 -18.87 6.33
N MET A 23 5.46 -18.36 5.62
CA MET A 23 5.32 -17.36 4.54
C MET A 23 4.90 -17.98 3.20
N GLY A 24 4.80 -19.31 3.14
CA GLY A 24 4.37 -20.05 1.97
C GLY A 24 5.54 -20.58 1.12
N PRO A 25 5.22 -21.26 0.00
CA PRO A 25 6.19 -22.04 -0.76
C PRO A 25 7.07 -21.21 -1.71
N PHE A 26 6.86 -19.89 -1.78
CA PHE A 26 7.52 -19.01 -2.74
C PHE A 26 8.07 -17.75 -2.09
N VAL A 27 9.16 -17.23 -2.65
CA VAL A 27 9.85 -16.03 -2.17
C VAL A 27 9.98 -14.99 -3.28
N LEU A 28 10.02 -13.72 -2.90
CA LEU A 28 10.42 -12.65 -3.81
C LEU A 28 11.94 -12.67 -3.98
N ALA A 29 12.42 -12.54 -5.21
CA ALA A 29 13.84 -12.36 -5.49
C ALA A 29 14.08 -11.11 -6.33
N PHE A 30 15.15 -10.41 -5.99
CA PHE A 30 15.55 -9.16 -6.63
C PHE A 30 16.99 -9.28 -7.12
N ARG A 31 17.31 -8.57 -8.20
CA ARG A 31 18.67 -8.55 -8.76
C ARG A 31 19.71 -8.04 -7.76
N GLY A 32 19.28 -7.14 -6.87
CA GLY A 32 20.09 -6.54 -5.82
C GLY A 32 19.29 -5.55 -4.97
N PRO A 33 19.96 -4.85 -4.04
CA PRO A 33 19.33 -4.00 -3.04
C PRO A 33 18.51 -2.85 -3.63
N GLU A 34 19.02 -2.18 -4.68
CA GLU A 34 18.28 -1.10 -5.34
C GLU A 34 17.02 -1.58 -6.03
N SER A 35 17.07 -2.78 -6.63
CA SER A 35 15.90 -3.40 -7.26
C SER A 35 14.85 -3.78 -6.21
N TRP A 36 15.26 -4.26 -5.02
CA TRP A 36 14.36 -4.50 -3.90
C TRP A 36 13.71 -3.20 -3.42
N ARG A 37 14.50 -2.14 -3.20
CA ARG A 37 13.97 -0.84 -2.73
C ARG A 37 12.99 -0.22 -3.72
N SER A 38 13.35 -0.22 -5.00
CA SER A 38 12.49 0.30 -6.06
C SER A 38 11.16 -0.47 -6.11
N ALA A 39 11.21 -1.79 -6.02
CA ALA A 39 9.99 -2.61 -6.01
C ALA A 39 9.14 -2.40 -4.74
N PHE A 40 9.77 -2.26 -3.58
CA PHE A 40 9.09 -1.94 -2.32
C PHE A 40 8.34 -0.61 -2.43
N LEU A 41 9.05 0.46 -2.80
CA LEU A 41 8.47 1.81 -2.92
C LEU A 41 7.39 1.88 -3.99
N ALA A 42 7.58 1.21 -5.13
CA ALA A 42 6.56 1.15 -6.18
C ALA A 42 5.29 0.42 -5.69
N THR A 43 5.46 -0.68 -4.95
CA THR A 43 4.32 -1.42 -4.39
C THR A 43 3.60 -0.61 -3.32
N GLU A 44 4.35 0.01 -2.41
CA GLU A 44 3.79 0.85 -1.34
C GLU A 44 3.01 2.04 -1.94
N SER A 45 3.60 2.74 -2.91
CA SER A 45 2.92 3.80 -3.68
C SER A 45 1.64 3.28 -4.32
N LYS A 46 1.66 2.07 -4.91
CA LYS A 46 0.48 1.52 -5.56
C LYS A 46 -0.64 1.19 -4.58
N ILE A 47 -0.31 0.67 -3.40
CA ILE A 47 -1.31 0.41 -2.36
C ILE A 47 -1.90 1.72 -1.85
N ILE A 48 -1.09 2.77 -1.68
CA ILE A 48 -1.57 4.11 -1.32
C ILE A 48 -2.56 4.61 -2.36
N GLU A 49 -2.20 4.59 -3.65
CA GLU A 49 -3.09 5.02 -4.74
C GLU A 49 -4.44 4.30 -4.73
N GLN A 50 -4.43 2.98 -4.55
CA GLN A 50 -5.67 2.18 -4.50
C GLN A 50 -6.49 2.49 -3.25
N CYS A 51 -5.82 2.66 -2.11
CA CYS A 51 -6.49 3.04 -0.87
C CYS A 51 -7.14 4.42 -0.99
N GLU A 52 -6.44 5.42 -1.54
CA GLU A 52 -6.98 6.76 -1.74
C GLU A 52 -8.13 6.78 -2.74
N ALA A 53 -8.07 5.95 -3.80
CA ALA A 53 -9.19 5.76 -4.71
C ALA A 53 -10.42 5.16 -4.01
N GLY A 54 -10.22 4.17 -3.14
CA GLY A 54 -11.27 3.62 -2.27
C GLY A 54 -11.83 4.64 -1.30
N ALA A 55 -10.96 5.42 -0.64
CA ALA A 55 -11.33 6.49 0.27
C ALA A 55 -12.15 7.56 -0.45
N ARG A 56 -11.83 7.92 -1.70
CA ARG A 56 -12.63 8.87 -2.49
C ARG A 56 -14.08 8.42 -2.65
N MET A 57 -14.31 7.14 -2.92
CA MET A 57 -15.67 6.58 -3.00
C MET A 57 -16.35 6.53 -1.64
N GLY A 58 -15.64 6.10 -0.59
CA GLY A 58 -16.18 6.05 0.77
C GLY A 58 -16.56 7.44 1.31
N CYS A 59 -15.69 8.43 1.09
CA CYS A 59 -15.88 9.81 1.49
C CYS A 59 -17.04 10.48 0.74
N SER A 60 -17.23 10.21 -0.55
CA SER A 60 -18.37 10.79 -1.29
C SER A 60 -19.72 10.25 -0.76
N ILE A 61 -19.78 8.97 -0.41
CA ILE A 61 -20.97 8.37 0.23
C ILE A 61 -21.20 8.98 1.62
N SER A 62 -20.15 9.12 2.42
CA SER A 62 -20.24 9.71 3.77
C SER A 62 -20.69 11.17 3.72
N ALA A 63 -20.10 11.96 2.83
CA ALA A 63 -20.46 13.36 2.60
C ALA A 63 -21.93 13.49 2.19
N SER A 64 -22.39 12.70 1.22
CA SER A 64 -23.78 12.69 0.77
C SER A 64 -24.77 12.35 1.90
N LYS A 65 -24.43 11.37 2.75
CA LYS A 65 -25.25 11.01 3.91
C LYS A 65 -25.29 12.13 4.94
N LYS A 66 -24.17 12.80 5.20
CA LYS A 66 -24.04 13.87 6.19
C LYS A 66 -24.70 15.17 5.75
N CYS A 67 -24.69 15.46 4.45
CA CYS A 67 -25.24 16.68 3.85
C CYS A 67 -26.67 16.52 3.30
N LYS A 68 -27.31 15.36 3.53
CA LYS A 68 -28.70 15.13 3.11
C LYS A 68 -29.64 16.15 3.79
N PRO A 69 -30.51 16.83 3.03
CA PRO A 69 -31.52 17.69 3.63
C PRO A 69 -32.55 16.86 4.43
N PRO A 70 -33.18 17.45 5.45
CA PRO A 70 -34.27 16.81 6.18
C PRO A 70 -35.36 16.30 5.23
N TRP A 71 -35.97 15.15 5.58
CA TRP A 71 -36.97 14.49 4.75
C TRP A 71 -38.18 15.37 4.39
N TRP A 72 -38.57 16.28 5.29
CA TRP A 72 -39.69 17.19 5.05
C TRP A 72 -39.43 18.17 3.89
N LYS A 73 -38.17 18.61 3.68
CA LYS A 73 -37.82 19.45 2.51
C LYS A 73 -38.02 18.73 1.17
N MET A 74 -38.01 17.39 1.15
CA MET A 74 -38.34 16.62 -0.05
C MET A 74 -39.84 16.60 -0.35
N LEU A 75 -40.70 16.87 0.65
CA LEU A 75 -42.16 16.90 0.49
C LEU A 75 -42.67 18.29 0.07
N PHE A 76 -42.02 19.36 0.52
CA PHE A 76 -42.46 20.74 0.25
C PHE A 76 -41.68 21.43 -0.89
N GLY A 77 -40.86 20.68 -1.61
CA GLY A 77 -40.05 21.17 -2.73
C GLY A 77 -38.66 21.63 -2.30
N THR A 78 -37.67 21.33 -3.14
CA THR A 78 -36.28 21.77 -2.96
C THR A 78 -36.05 23.04 -3.77
N ASN A 79 -35.58 24.11 -3.12
CA ASN A 79 -35.26 25.36 -3.82
C ASN A 79 -33.82 25.34 -4.36
N PRO A 80 -33.48 26.15 -5.38
CA PRO A 80 -32.12 26.20 -5.92
C PRO A 80 -31.03 26.48 -4.88
N GLY A 81 -31.33 27.26 -3.85
CA GLY A 81 -30.42 27.54 -2.72
C GLY A 81 -30.10 26.30 -1.89
N ASP A 82 -31.04 25.38 -1.72
CA ASP A 82 -30.82 24.12 -0.99
C ASP A 82 -29.86 23.19 -1.75
N ILE A 83 -29.89 23.23 -3.09
CA ILE A 83 -28.96 22.47 -3.93
C ILE A 83 -27.54 23.02 -3.83
N ASP A 84 -27.38 24.35 -3.86
CA ASP A 84 -26.06 24.98 -3.74
C ASP A 84 -25.46 24.80 -2.34
N GLU A 85 -26.26 24.94 -1.29
CA GLU A 85 -25.83 24.68 0.09
C GLU A 85 -25.36 23.23 0.26
N ARG A 86 -26.12 22.27 -0.29
CA ARG A 86 -25.75 20.86 -0.25
C ARG A 86 -24.42 20.60 -0.96
N LYS A 87 -24.20 21.19 -2.14
CA LYS A 87 -22.93 21.04 -2.87
C LYS A 87 -21.74 21.53 -2.04
N ARG A 88 -21.86 22.72 -1.43
CA ARG A 88 -20.81 23.28 -0.56
C ARG A 88 -20.54 22.40 0.67
N CYS A 89 -21.58 21.82 1.25
CA CYS A 89 -21.45 20.85 2.34
C CYS A 89 -20.70 19.60 1.86
N GLU A 90 -21.13 19.00 0.74
CA GLU A 90 -20.55 17.76 0.22
C GLU A 90 -19.07 17.95 -0.14
N GLU A 91 -18.70 19.09 -0.75
CA GLU A 91 -17.31 19.42 -1.08
C GLU A 91 -16.42 19.56 0.17
N ARG A 92 -16.93 20.22 1.23
CA ARG A 92 -16.21 20.37 2.49
C ARG A 92 -16.03 19.03 3.21
N GLU A 93 -17.10 18.25 3.30
CA GLU A 93 -17.06 16.95 3.97
C GLU A 93 -16.20 15.94 3.21
N MET A 94 -16.26 15.95 1.88
CA MET A 94 -15.42 15.10 1.04
C MET A 94 -13.95 15.45 1.17
N SER A 95 -13.58 16.73 1.09
CA SER A 95 -12.19 17.17 1.21
C SER A 95 -11.60 16.85 2.58
N SER A 96 -12.34 17.14 3.66
CA SER A 96 -11.90 16.81 5.03
C SER A 96 -11.72 15.29 5.23
N CYS A 97 -12.63 14.48 4.71
CA CYS A 97 -12.54 13.03 4.81
C CYS A 97 -11.35 12.46 4.01
N LEU A 98 -11.12 12.99 2.80
CA LEU A 98 -9.99 12.57 1.96
C LEU A 98 -8.65 12.89 2.59
N GLU A 99 -8.47 14.10 3.12
CA GLU A 99 -7.22 14.49 3.79
C GLU A 99 -6.94 13.60 5.02
N ALA A 100 -7.97 13.32 5.84
CA ALA A 100 -7.83 12.42 6.98
C ALA A 100 -7.48 10.98 6.57
N SER A 101 -7.92 10.54 5.39
CA SER A 101 -7.69 9.18 4.89
C SER A 101 -6.25 8.94 4.41
N LYS A 102 -5.53 9.98 3.96
CA LYS A 102 -4.17 9.84 3.40
C LYS A 102 -3.20 9.17 4.35
N GLU A 103 -3.20 9.58 5.63
CA GLU A 103 -2.29 9.02 6.62
C GLU A 103 -2.64 7.57 6.96
N SER A 104 -3.93 7.26 7.01
CA SER A 104 -4.40 5.87 7.19
C SER A 104 -4.01 5.00 6.00
N CYS A 105 -4.07 5.53 4.77
CA CYS A 105 -3.62 4.82 3.57
C CYS A 105 -2.12 4.54 3.56
N LYS A 106 -1.28 5.50 3.99
CA LYS A 106 0.16 5.29 4.14
C LYS A 106 0.45 4.20 5.17
N LYS A 107 -0.16 4.29 6.34
CA LYS A 107 0.01 3.29 7.40
C LYS A 107 -0.43 1.90 6.93
N PHE A 108 -1.58 1.80 6.29
CA PHE A 108 -2.09 0.55 5.72
C PHE A 108 -1.13 -0.01 4.66
N ALA A 109 -0.66 0.82 3.74
CA ALA A 109 0.29 0.38 2.71
C ALA A 109 1.56 -0.18 3.32
N HIS A 110 2.11 0.52 4.32
CA HIS A 110 3.31 0.09 5.01
C HIS A 110 3.13 -1.27 5.73
N GLU A 111 2.03 -1.41 6.50
CA GLU A 111 1.68 -2.65 7.20
C GLU A 111 1.46 -3.84 6.26
N LYS A 112 1.01 -3.61 5.02
CA LYS A 112 0.84 -4.66 4.01
C LYS A 112 2.11 -4.96 3.22
N CYS A 113 2.94 -3.95 2.95
CA CYS A 113 4.20 -4.13 2.24
C CYS A 113 5.24 -4.85 3.07
N LEU A 114 5.38 -4.52 4.36
CA LEU A 114 6.42 -5.09 5.22
C LEU A 114 6.44 -6.63 5.26
N PRO A 115 5.31 -7.33 5.49
CA PRO A 115 5.32 -8.79 5.51
C PRO A 115 5.64 -9.39 4.14
N ALA A 116 5.17 -8.78 3.05
CA ALA A 116 5.38 -9.28 1.70
C ALA A 116 6.83 -9.08 1.21
N PHE A 117 7.51 -8.04 1.70
CA PHE A 117 8.91 -7.77 1.44
C PHE A 117 9.74 -8.03 2.71
N PRO A 118 9.89 -9.31 3.13
CA PRO A 118 10.67 -9.63 4.30
C PRO A 118 12.08 -9.07 4.16
N ARG A 119 12.65 -8.64 5.29
CA ARG A 119 14.00 -8.06 5.39
C ARG A 119 14.97 -8.87 4.52
N CYS A 120 15.70 -8.22 3.61
CA CYS A 120 16.92 -8.83 3.07
C CYS A 120 17.78 -9.16 4.29
N LYS A 121 17.92 -10.45 4.61
CA LYS A 121 18.69 -10.88 5.78
C LYS A 121 20.14 -10.44 5.57
N ASP A 122 20.52 -9.38 6.26
CA ASP A 122 21.92 -9.03 6.44
C ASP A 122 22.57 -10.15 7.27
N ARG A 123 23.51 -10.89 6.67
CA ARG A 123 24.69 -11.28 7.44
C ARG A 123 25.66 -10.12 7.34
N ILE A 124 25.55 -9.16 8.26
CA ILE A 124 26.68 -8.28 8.53
C ILE A 124 27.75 -9.17 9.17
N HIS A 125 28.70 -9.65 8.37
CA HIS A 125 29.98 -10.10 8.92
C HIS A 125 30.76 -8.84 9.30
N GLN A 126 30.43 -8.24 10.45
CA GLN A 126 31.39 -7.46 11.20
C GLN A 126 31.90 -8.36 12.32
N ALA A 127 33.21 -8.41 12.47
CA ALA A 127 33.86 -9.09 13.57
C ALA A 127 33.29 -8.54 14.89
N GLY A 128 32.47 -9.35 15.58
CA GLY A 128 31.93 -9.05 16.90
C GLY A 128 30.46 -8.62 16.94
N GLY A 129 29.55 -9.60 17.00
CA GLY A 129 28.20 -9.44 17.56
C GLY A 129 27.09 -9.00 16.57
N SER A 130 26.00 -9.77 16.54
CA SER A 130 24.79 -9.48 15.76
C SER A 130 23.84 -8.55 16.51
N PHE A 131 23.48 -7.42 15.91
CA PHE A 131 22.41 -6.54 16.40
C PHE A 131 21.40 -6.28 15.27
N GLU A 132 20.10 -6.39 15.58
CA GLU A 132 19.01 -6.04 14.66
C GLU A 132 18.79 -4.53 14.68
N ILE A 133 18.96 -3.85 13.54
CA ILE A 133 18.65 -2.41 13.42
C ILE A 133 17.39 -2.23 12.56
N PRO A 134 16.38 -1.45 13.01
CA PRO A 134 15.23 -1.06 12.18
C PRO A 134 15.66 -0.25 10.95
N ILE A 135 15.09 -0.55 9.77
CA ILE A 135 15.46 0.08 8.48
C ILE A 135 15.35 1.62 8.51
N TYR A 136 14.47 2.18 9.33
CA TYR A 136 14.31 3.63 9.53
C TYR A 136 15.49 4.32 10.23
N GLN A 137 16.37 3.55 10.86
CA GLN A 137 17.51 4.03 11.64
C GLN A 137 18.86 3.82 10.95
N LEU A 138 18.90 3.28 9.73
CA LEU A 138 20.17 3.11 9.01
C LEU A 138 20.62 4.46 8.43
N PRO A 139 21.72 5.05 8.93
CA PRO A 139 22.15 6.39 8.54
C PRO A 139 22.82 6.42 7.16
N ASP A 140 23.09 5.25 6.57
CA ASP A 140 23.75 5.12 5.29
C ASP A 140 23.13 3.99 4.45
N ARG A 141 22.70 4.36 3.24
CA ARG A 141 21.92 3.58 2.25
C ARG A 141 22.76 2.52 1.51
N SER A 142 24.02 2.36 1.88
CA SER A 142 25.02 1.55 1.15
C SER A 142 25.23 0.11 1.65
N LYS A 143 24.49 -0.36 2.68
CA LYS A 143 24.79 -1.65 3.35
C LYS A 143 23.69 -2.71 3.36
N ILE A 144 22.61 -2.55 2.59
CA ILE A 144 21.64 -3.65 2.44
C ILE A 144 22.26 -4.67 1.49
N ILE A 145 22.64 -5.87 1.96
CA ILE A 145 23.15 -6.94 1.08
C ILE A 145 22.04 -7.97 0.91
N CYS A 146 21.29 -7.87 -0.19
CA CYS A 146 20.38 -8.92 -0.59
C CYS A 146 21.20 -10.07 -1.19
N ARG A 147 21.28 -11.21 -0.47
CA ARG A 147 21.92 -12.42 -1.02
C ARG A 147 21.21 -12.80 -2.32
N GLN A 148 21.97 -12.94 -3.39
CA GLN A 148 21.52 -13.71 -4.55
C GLN A 148 21.38 -15.18 -4.13
N PRO A 149 20.38 -15.92 -4.66
CA PRO A 149 20.38 -17.37 -4.55
C PRO A 149 21.69 -17.87 -5.17
N GLN A 150 22.48 -18.61 -4.39
CA GLN A 150 23.64 -19.32 -4.93
C GLN A 150 23.12 -20.41 -5.87
N ALA A 151 23.68 -20.44 -7.08
CA ALA A 151 23.41 -21.46 -8.09
C ALA A 151 23.89 -22.85 -7.63
#